data_AF-A0A355IQ14-F1
#
_entry.id   AF-A0A355IQ14-F1
#
_cell.length_a   1.000
_cell.length_b   1.000
_cell.length_c   1.000
_cell.angle_alpha   90.00
_cell.angle_beta   90.00
_cell.angle_gamma   90.00
#
_symmetry.space_group_name_H-M   'P 1'
#
loop_
_entity.id
_entity.type
_entity.pdbx_description
1 polymer ?
#
loop_
_entity_poly.entity_id
_entity_poly.type
_entity_poly.pdbx_seq_one_letter_code
_entity_poly.pdbx_strand_id
1 'polypeptide(L)'
;MVRNNWLKTDKVEKWIFLLMTGINLVPVLIFKFFPTMDGAAHLYNSNLINCLLFESNPLLNSFFDFNPVPVPNWTGHLFLSVFNYFLPAFIAEKALLIFYFVGLPYAFRGLINTINPENRLLSYLIFPFTYSFLLLLGFYNFSIAIVLMLITLQCWIRESDRWPISIRKIILLSILMVFTYFSHVVVFAILLLLIGIDLFFKEILLARQKSNGLNPFFKKTGILIGVSFIPIVLLLFFIIRPSVGSPTFLERYELIAWLKKIRPIIAYNIEVEEVYTTKIFYVITGLLVIVGYTRINQVIQTVVSSPKSKFFSILKQNIFSSESWIVAALLVLALYFILPDSNGSAGFVSIRFGLLFFIILLIWITSQTIPKWLVITAVVVVLFVHLKRERFYLSVIKDLNTIAVDCYSASKQIAPNSIVLPVNYSNNWLVGHFSNYLGIDKPMIILENYECGSGLFPLKWKESFIPNTMLGNLTANQLPCLQWKSNIENSMAKIDYVFVLGNLDMKTDSCSTVLKDAIFENYELICSNNNYQLFKENNRATQ
;
A
#
# COMPACT_ATOMS: atom_id res chain seq x y z
N MET A 1 6.51 44.20 -16.94
CA MET A 1 7.04 42.96 -17.58
C MET A 1 7.33 41.82 -16.61
N VAL A 2 8.00 42.04 -15.47
CA VAL A 2 8.40 40.97 -14.52
C VAL A 2 7.21 40.14 -14.02
N ARG A 3 6.11 40.74 -13.56
CA ARG A 3 4.91 40.03 -13.04
C ARG A 3 4.21 39.12 -14.08
N ASN A 4 4.29 39.46 -15.37
CA ASN A 4 3.73 38.63 -16.46
C ASN A 4 4.60 37.41 -16.76
N ASN A 5 5.92 37.46 -16.49
CA ASN A 5 6.80 36.30 -16.64
C ASN A 5 6.57 35.27 -15.51
N TRP A 6 6.36 35.70 -14.27
CA TRP A 6 6.06 34.80 -13.14
C TRP A 6 4.75 34.01 -13.31
N LEU A 7 3.70 34.67 -13.81
CA LEU A 7 2.42 33.99 -14.11
C LEU A 7 2.53 32.99 -15.27
N LYS A 8 3.43 33.22 -16.23
CA LYS A 8 3.72 32.28 -17.32
C LYS A 8 4.54 31.09 -16.84
N THR A 9 5.58 31.30 -16.02
CA THR A 9 6.40 30.21 -15.46
C THR A 9 5.60 29.29 -14.55
N ASP A 10 4.67 29.84 -13.75
CA ASP A 10 3.77 29.04 -12.91
C ASP A 10 2.77 28.20 -13.71
N LYS A 11 2.35 28.66 -14.88
CA LYS A 11 1.51 27.88 -15.79
C LYS A 11 2.31 26.74 -16.44
N VAL A 12 3.53 27.01 -16.89
CA VAL A 12 4.41 26.01 -17.51
C VAL A 12 4.75 24.90 -16.51
N GLU A 13 5.12 25.25 -15.27
CA GLU A 13 5.47 24.26 -14.24
C GLU A 13 4.31 23.31 -13.90
N LYS A 14 3.06 23.79 -13.88
CA LYS A 14 1.88 22.93 -13.69
C LYS A 14 1.74 21.88 -14.79
N TRP A 15 1.99 22.27 -16.04
CA TRP A 15 1.96 21.34 -17.17
C TRP A 15 3.12 20.34 -17.12
N ILE A 16 4.30 20.75 -16.65
CA ILE A 16 5.43 19.84 -16.43
C ILE A 16 5.10 18.82 -15.34
N PHE A 17 4.46 19.23 -14.23
CA PHE A 17 4.07 18.31 -13.17
C PHE A 17 3.01 17.31 -13.65
N LEU A 18 2.03 17.79 -14.42
CA LEU A 18 1.02 16.94 -15.04
C LEU A 18 1.67 15.96 -16.02
N LEU A 19 2.57 16.43 -16.88
CA LEU A 19 3.32 15.59 -17.82
C LEU A 19 4.14 14.53 -17.06
N MET A 20 4.84 14.89 -16.00
CA MET A 20 5.60 13.94 -15.19
C MET A 20 4.69 12.91 -14.52
N THR A 21 3.51 13.33 -14.06
CA THR A 21 2.48 12.40 -13.55
C THR A 21 1.99 11.45 -14.64
N GLY A 22 1.76 11.96 -15.86
CA GLY A 22 1.39 11.16 -17.02
C GLY A 22 2.47 10.15 -17.42
N ILE A 23 3.75 10.57 -17.44
CA ILE A 23 4.89 9.68 -17.70
C ILE A 23 4.94 8.58 -16.63
N ASN A 24 4.79 8.95 -15.35
CA ASN A 24 4.82 8.02 -14.23
C ASN A 24 3.69 6.97 -14.25
N LEU A 25 2.62 7.23 -15.00
CA LEU A 25 1.50 6.31 -15.22
C LEU A 25 1.72 5.34 -16.39
N VAL A 26 2.72 5.58 -17.24
CA VAL A 26 2.94 4.81 -18.47
C VAL A 26 3.00 3.29 -18.21
N PRO A 27 3.72 2.78 -17.20
CA PRO A 27 3.75 1.35 -16.90
C PRO A 27 2.39 0.76 -16.53
N VAL A 28 1.51 1.54 -15.90
CA VAL A 28 0.15 1.12 -15.53
C VAL A 28 -0.77 1.07 -16.76
N LEU A 29 -0.58 2.00 -17.71
CA LEU A 29 -1.49 2.19 -18.83
C LEU A 29 -1.20 1.28 -20.02
N ILE A 30 0.08 1.01 -20.33
CA ILE A 30 0.48 0.30 -21.56
C ILE A 30 0.06 -1.17 -21.56
N PHE A 31 0.17 -1.86 -20.42
CA PHE A 31 -0.08 -3.30 -20.34
C PHE A 31 -1.53 -3.60 -19.96
N LYS A 32 -2.03 -4.82 -20.21
CA LYS A 32 -3.41 -5.18 -19.83
C LYS A 32 -3.55 -5.22 -18.32
N PHE A 33 -2.63 -5.89 -17.64
CA PHE A 33 -2.51 -5.92 -16.19
C PHE A 33 -1.27 -5.12 -15.77
N PHE A 34 -1.31 -4.54 -14.58
CA PHE A 34 -0.13 -4.07 -13.86
C PHE A 34 0.07 -5.04 -12.68
N PRO A 35 0.76 -6.17 -12.89
CA PRO A 35 0.69 -7.25 -11.93
C PRO A 35 1.49 -6.91 -10.69
N THR A 36 0.82 -7.01 -9.54
CA THR A 36 1.41 -7.02 -8.21
C THR A 36 1.19 -8.40 -7.61
N MET A 37 1.96 -8.77 -6.59
CA MET A 37 1.85 -10.11 -6.00
C MET A 37 0.41 -10.44 -5.57
N ASP A 38 -0.21 -9.53 -4.82
CA ASP A 38 -1.55 -9.73 -4.27
C ASP A 38 -2.66 -9.17 -5.17
N GLY A 39 -2.34 -8.44 -6.25
CA GLY A 39 -3.33 -7.75 -7.10
C GLY A 39 -4.42 -8.68 -7.64
N ALA A 40 -4.03 -9.89 -8.05
CA ALA A 40 -4.95 -10.93 -8.50
C ALA A 40 -5.94 -11.36 -7.41
N ALA A 41 -5.49 -11.47 -6.15
CA ALA A 41 -6.33 -11.82 -5.01
C ALA A 41 -7.33 -10.69 -4.70
N HIS A 42 -6.89 -9.42 -4.71
CA HIS A 42 -7.79 -8.28 -4.50
C HIS A 42 -8.90 -8.23 -5.56
N LEU A 43 -8.54 -8.47 -6.83
CA LEU A 43 -9.52 -8.54 -7.92
C LEU A 43 -10.48 -9.71 -7.76
N TYR A 44 -9.98 -10.91 -7.48
CA TYR A 44 -10.81 -12.08 -7.28
C TYR A 44 -11.78 -11.90 -6.11
N ASN A 45 -11.30 -11.42 -4.97
CA ASN A 45 -12.16 -11.15 -3.81
C ASN A 45 -13.16 -10.03 -4.09
N SER A 46 -12.82 -9.02 -4.90
CA SER A 46 -13.79 -8.00 -5.33
C SER A 46 -14.91 -8.58 -6.19
N ASN A 47 -14.60 -9.55 -7.04
CA ASN A 47 -15.60 -10.29 -7.81
C ASN A 47 -16.48 -11.17 -6.91
N LEU A 48 -15.87 -11.90 -5.98
CA LEU A 48 -16.60 -12.69 -4.98
C LEU A 48 -17.55 -11.83 -4.15
N ILE A 49 -17.13 -10.64 -3.71
CA ILE A 49 -18.01 -9.68 -3.01
C ILE A 49 -19.24 -9.35 -3.87
N ASN A 50 -19.04 -9.04 -5.15
CA ASN A 50 -20.15 -8.74 -6.06
C ASN A 50 -21.09 -9.94 -6.23
N CYS A 51 -20.54 -11.14 -6.46
CA CYS A 51 -21.35 -12.35 -6.57
C CYS A 51 -22.14 -12.63 -5.28
N LEU A 52 -21.52 -12.50 -4.10
CA LEU A 52 -22.19 -12.76 -2.81
C LEU A 52 -23.27 -11.72 -2.47
N LEU A 53 -23.10 -10.46 -2.89
CA LEU A 53 -24.08 -9.41 -2.63
C LEU A 53 -25.25 -9.40 -3.62
N PHE A 54 -24.99 -9.70 -4.89
CA PHE A 54 -25.94 -9.45 -5.97
C PHE A 54 -26.39 -10.71 -6.71
N GLU A 55 -25.72 -11.85 -6.54
CA GLU A 55 -26.07 -13.11 -7.18
C GLU A 55 -26.48 -14.16 -6.15
N SER A 56 -27.53 -14.92 -6.45
CA SER A 56 -27.87 -16.12 -5.66
C SER A 56 -27.01 -17.29 -6.13
N ASN A 57 -25.80 -17.43 -5.56
CA ASN A 57 -24.86 -18.49 -5.91
C ASN A 57 -24.67 -19.49 -4.74
N PRO A 58 -25.38 -20.63 -4.73
CA PRO A 58 -25.31 -21.60 -3.63
C PRO A 58 -23.91 -22.17 -3.42
N LEU A 59 -23.14 -22.35 -4.50
CA LEU A 59 -21.81 -22.92 -4.43
C LEU A 59 -20.82 -21.93 -3.80
N LEU A 60 -20.80 -20.66 -4.20
CA LEU A 60 -19.93 -19.68 -3.54
C LEU A 60 -20.28 -19.50 -2.05
N ASN A 61 -21.58 -19.53 -1.71
CA ASN A 61 -22.08 -19.41 -0.33
C ASN A 61 -21.71 -20.59 0.59
N SER A 62 -21.28 -21.74 0.03
CA SER A 62 -20.75 -22.85 0.83
C SER A 62 -19.28 -22.66 1.19
N PHE A 63 -18.51 -21.91 0.39
CA PHE A 63 -17.08 -21.69 0.61
C PHE A 63 -16.75 -20.37 1.30
N PHE A 64 -17.50 -19.31 1.03
CA PHE A 64 -17.17 -17.96 1.46
C PHE A 64 -18.25 -17.34 2.35
N ASP A 65 -17.82 -16.46 3.23
CA ASP A 65 -18.68 -15.65 4.07
C ASP A 65 -18.05 -14.27 4.29
N PHE A 66 -18.87 -13.26 4.58
CA PHE A 66 -18.36 -11.96 4.96
C PHE A 66 -17.69 -12.06 6.32
N ASN A 67 -16.58 -11.35 6.48
CA ASN A 67 -15.95 -11.18 7.77
C ASN A 67 -16.90 -10.36 8.67
N PRO A 68 -17.43 -10.92 9.77
CA PRO A 68 -18.39 -10.20 10.63
C PRO A 68 -17.72 -9.06 11.39
N VAL A 69 -16.40 -9.02 11.38
CA VAL A 69 -15.60 -7.97 11.98
C VAL A 69 -15.43 -6.82 10.99
N PRO A 70 -15.58 -5.55 11.45
CA PRO A 70 -15.15 -4.39 10.69
C PRO A 70 -13.61 -4.29 10.65
N VAL A 71 -12.95 -5.17 9.89
CA VAL A 71 -11.50 -5.20 9.74
C VAL A 71 -11.00 -3.97 8.98
N PRO A 72 -9.72 -3.56 9.12
CA PRO A 72 -9.08 -2.72 8.11
C PRO A 72 -9.00 -3.47 6.77
N ASN A 73 -8.59 -2.79 5.69
CA ASN A 73 -8.49 -3.31 4.31
C ASN A 73 -9.81 -3.39 3.50
N TRP A 74 -10.87 -2.70 3.90
CA TRP A 74 -12.11 -2.63 3.12
C TRP A 74 -12.06 -1.64 1.96
N THR A 75 -11.35 -0.51 2.10
CA THR A 75 -11.47 0.59 1.12
C THR A 75 -11.04 0.18 -0.29
N GLY A 76 -9.93 -0.55 -0.42
CA GLY A 76 -9.43 -1.05 -1.70
C GLY A 76 -10.40 -2.05 -2.33
N HIS A 77 -10.90 -3.00 -1.56
CA HIS A 77 -11.88 -3.99 -2.02
C HIS A 77 -13.22 -3.36 -2.40
N LEU A 78 -13.69 -2.38 -1.62
CA LEU A 78 -14.89 -1.61 -1.95
C LEU A 78 -14.70 -0.86 -3.27
N PHE A 79 -13.55 -0.20 -3.46
CA PHE A 79 -13.23 0.48 -4.71
C PHE A 79 -13.25 -0.51 -5.88
N LEU A 80 -12.52 -1.62 -5.77
CA LEU A 80 -12.46 -2.62 -6.82
C LEU A 80 -13.83 -3.24 -7.10
N SER A 81 -14.61 -3.60 -6.07
CA SER A 81 -15.95 -4.18 -6.20
C SER A 81 -16.90 -3.24 -6.93
N VAL A 82 -16.91 -1.94 -6.57
CA VAL A 82 -17.75 -0.94 -7.23
C VAL A 82 -17.39 -0.79 -8.70
N PHE A 83 -16.11 -0.67 -9.05
CA PHE A 83 -15.71 -0.53 -10.45
C PHE A 83 -15.86 -1.84 -11.24
N ASN A 84 -15.56 -2.99 -10.63
CA ASN A 84 -15.69 -4.32 -11.23
C ASN A 84 -17.16 -4.71 -11.45
N TYR A 85 -18.12 -4.03 -10.80
CA TYR A 85 -19.54 -4.26 -11.03
C TYR A 85 -19.98 -3.88 -12.46
N PHE A 86 -19.32 -2.89 -13.08
CA PHE A 86 -19.71 -2.40 -14.41
C PHE A 86 -18.54 -2.29 -15.41
N LEU A 87 -17.31 -2.52 -14.98
CA LEU A 87 -16.11 -2.59 -15.83
C LEU A 87 -15.45 -3.96 -15.69
N PRO A 88 -14.72 -4.44 -16.70
CA PRO A 88 -13.83 -5.59 -16.55
C PRO A 88 -12.84 -5.41 -15.40
N ALA A 89 -12.50 -6.48 -14.68
CA ALA A 89 -11.68 -6.42 -13.48
C ALA A 89 -10.32 -5.72 -13.69
N PHE A 90 -9.67 -5.94 -14.83
CA PHE A 90 -8.40 -5.31 -15.15
C PHE A 90 -8.51 -3.77 -15.31
N ILE A 91 -9.67 -3.26 -15.75
CA ILE A 91 -9.93 -1.82 -15.84
C ILE A 91 -10.22 -1.25 -14.44
N ALA A 92 -10.94 -2.00 -13.59
CA ALA A 92 -11.15 -1.62 -12.20
C ALA A 92 -9.81 -1.47 -11.44
N GLU A 93 -8.88 -2.41 -11.62
CA GLU A 93 -7.52 -2.31 -11.06
C GLU A 93 -6.78 -1.07 -11.58
N LYS A 94 -6.82 -0.83 -12.89
CA LYS A 94 -6.21 0.38 -13.48
C LYS A 94 -6.77 1.65 -12.88
N ALA A 95 -8.09 1.73 -12.65
CA ALA A 95 -8.71 2.89 -12.02
C ALA A 95 -8.16 3.13 -10.61
N LEU A 96 -7.99 2.06 -9.81
CA LEU A 96 -7.40 2.13 -8.48
C LEU A 96 -5.94 2.59 -8.53
N LEU A 97 -5.15 2.01 -9.44
CA LEU A 97 -3.74 2.37 -9.61
C LEU A 97 -3.59 3.81 -10.09
N ILE A 98 -4.42 4.28 -11.03
CA ILE A 98 -4.45 5.68 -11.47
C ILE A 98 -4.78 6.59 -10.28
N PHE A 99 -5.79 6.24 -9.47
CA PHE A 99 -6.11 6.98 -8.25
C PHE A 99 -4.89 7.11 -7.34
N TYR A 100 -4.11 6.05 -7.15
CA TYR A 100 -2.91 6.10 -6.31
C TYR A 100 -1.76 6.89 -6.96
N PHE A 101 -1.40 6.59 -8.21
CA PHE A 101 -0.26 7.21 -8.92
C PHE A 101 -0.47 8.70 -9.22
N VAL A 102 -1.73 9.15 -9.32
CA VAL A 102 -2.08 10.58 -9.37
C VAL A 102 -2.26 11.13 -7.96
N GLY A 103 -2.98 10.41 -7.10
CA GLY A 103 -3.36 10.84 -5.76
C GLY A 103 -2.16 11.14 -4.88
N LEU A 104 -1.14 10.28 -4.86
CA LEU A 104 0.03 10.47 -4.00
C LEU A 104 0.82 11.75 -4.37
N PRO A 105 1.24 11.98 -5.63
CA PRO A 105 1.93 13.22 -5.99
C PRO A 105 1.08 14.47 -5.75
N TYR A 106 -0.21 14.46 -6.08
CA TYR A 106 -1.07 15.62 -5.92
C TYR A 106 -1.45 15.90 -4.47
N ALA A 107 -1.65 14.88 -3.63
CA ALA A 107 -1.88 15.05 -2.20
C ALA A 107 -0.63 15.62 -1.52
N PHE A 108 0.55 15.07 -1.85
CA PHE A 108 1.83 15.57 -1.33
C PHE A 108 2.09 17.03 -1.75
N ARG A 109 1.91 17.33 -3.04
CA ARG A 109 2.02 18.69 -3.58
C ARG A 109 0.99 19.64 -2.97
N GLY A 110 -0.23 19.17 -2.74
CA GLY A 110 -1.30 19.91 -2.06
C GLY A 110 -0.89 20.31 -0.66
N LEU A 111 -0.34 19.37 0.11
CA LEU A 111 0.18 19.59 1.45
C LEU A 111 1.35 20.60 1.45
N ILE A 112 2.32 20.45 0.56
CA ILE A 112 3.43 21.42 0.41
C ILE A 112 2.90 22.82 0.11
N ASN A 113 1.93 22.94 -0.80
CA ASN A 113 1.32 24.23 -1.12
C ASN A 113 0.56 24.86 0.06
N THR A 114 0.16 24.08 1.07
CA THR A 114 -0.43 24.59 2.31
C THR A 114 0.63 24.97 3.32
N ILE A 115 1.75 24.23 3.41
CA ILE A 115 2.82 24.47 4.39
C ILE A 115 3.79 25.57 3.91
N ASN A 116 4.35 25.42 2.71
CA ASN A 116 5.32 26.34 2.12
C ASN A 116 5.22 26.37 0.57
N PRO A 117 4.42 27.30 0.00
CA PRO A 117 4.22 27.42 -1.45
C PRO A 117 5.49 27.72 -2.25
N GLU A 118 6.52 28.33 -1.64
CA GLU A 118 7.76 28.73 -2.35
C GLU A 118 8.58 27.52 -2.80
N ASN A 119 8.44 26.40 -2.08
CA ASN A 119 9.15 25.15 -2.33
C ASN A 119 8.33 24.12 -3.09
N ARG A 120 7.30 24.54 -3.82
CA ARG A 120 6.44 23.64 -4.61
C ARG A 120 7.23 22.69 -5.51
N LEU A 121 8.38 23.10 -6.05
CA LEU A 121 9.24 22.24 -6.87
C LEU A 121 9.77 21.01 -6.12
N LEU A 122 9.93 21.06 -4.80
CA LEU A 122 10.32 19.87 -4.03
C LEU A 122 9.22 18.80 -3.99
N SER A 123 7.98 19.12 -4.42
CA SER A 123 6.92 18.11 -4.57
C SER A 123 7.26 17.01 -5.58
N TYR A 124 8.19 17.24 -6.52
CA TYR A 124 8.65 16.21 -7.46
C TYR A 124 9.48 15.11 -6.77
N LEU A 125 9.98 15.33 -5.55
CA LEU A 125 10.73 14.32 -4.81
C LEU A 125 9.87 13.12 -4.37
N ILE A 126 8.54 13.21 -4.50
CA ILE A 126 7.62 12.11 -4.17
C ILE A 126 7.52 11.05 -5.27
N PHE A 127 7.85 11.38 -6.53
CA PHE A 127 7.69 10.45 -7.66
C PHE A 127 8.40 9.10 -7.45
N PRO A 128 9.65 9.04 -6.93
CA PRO A 128 10.28 7.77 -6.61
C PRO A 128 9.53 6.88 -5.63
N PHE A 129 8.72 7.48 -4.75
CA PHE A 129 7.95 6.78 -3.72
C PHE A 129 6.61 6.26 -4.22
N THR A 130 6.20 6.62 -5.45
CA THR A 130 5.01 6.03 -6.09
C THR A 130 5.24 4.56 -6.43
N TYR A 131 6.46 4.17 -6.83
CA TYR A 131 6.81 2.76 -7.01
C TYR A 131 7.49 2.22 -5.75
N SER A 132 6.68 1.97 -4.72
CA SER A 132 7.15 1.35 -3.49
C SER A 132 7.12 -0.17 -3.59
N PHE A 133 8.00 -0.84 -2.83
CA PHE A 133 7.98 -2.29 -2.65
C PHE A 133 6.61 -2.78 -2.20
N LEU A 134 5.97 -2.06 -1.27
CA LEU A 134 4.67 -2.41 -0.72
C LEU A 134 3.54 -2.33 -1.74
N LEU A 135 3.57 -1.34 -2.65
CA LEU A 135 2.62 -1.29 -3.76
C LEU A 135 2.74 -2.54 -4.64
N LEU A 136 3.96 -2.98 -4.94
CA LEU A 136 4.23 -4.11 -5.84
C LEU A 136 3.99 -5.48 -5.20
N LEU A 137 4.02 -5.55 -3.88
CA LEU A 137 3.41 -6.67 -3.16
C LEU A 137 1.87 -6.66 -3.28
N GLY A 138 1.26 -5.56 -3.71
CA GLY A 138 -0.19 -5.43 -3.81
C GLY A 138 -0.84 -4.85 -2.55
N PHE A 139 -0.10 -4.12 -1.70
CA PHE A 139 -0.68 -3.43 -0.53
C PHE A 139 -1.43 -2.16 -0.98
N TYR A 140 -2.47 -2.32 -1.80
CA TYR A 140 -3.32 -1.26 -2.33
C TYR A 140 -3.98 -0.46 -1.21
N ASN A 141 -4.51 -1.15 -0.20
CA ASN A 141 -5.12 -0.55 0.97
C ASN A 141 -4.16 0.35 1.77
N PHE A 142 -2.91 -0.10 1.99
CA PHE A 142 -1.87 0.74 2.60
C PHE A 142 -1.53 1.97 1.74
N SER A 143 -1.43 1.78 0.43
CA SER A 143 -1.11 2.82 -0.54
C SER A 143 -2.19 3.91 -0.62
N ILE A 144 -3.46 3.51 -0.65
CA ILE A 144 -4.63 4.41 -0.54
C ILE A 144 -4.60 5.18 0.78
N ALA A 145 -4.32 4.49 1.90
CA ALA A 145 -4.27 5.13 3.21
C ALA A 145 -3.23 6.26 3.29
N ILE A 146 -2.07 6.12 2.64
CA ILE A 146 -1.07 7.20 2.57
C ILE A 146 -1.61 8.42 1.83
N VAL A 147 -2.31 8.23 0.71
CA VAL A 147 -2.95 9.32 -0.04
C VAL A 147 -3.98 10.03 0.85
N LEU A 148 -4.86 9.27 1.49
CA LEU A 148 -5.88 9.80 2.41
C LEU A 148 -5.25 10.52 3.60
N MET A 149 -4.16 10.00 4.18
CA MET A 149 -3.40 10.64 5.24
C MET A 149 -2.91 12.02 4.81
N LEU A 150 -2.27 12.14 3.64
CA LEU A 150 -1.76 13.43 3.14
C LEU A 150 -2.88 14.43 2.85
N ILE A 151 -4.00 13.98 2.26
CA ILE A 151 -5.19 14.83 2.03
C ILE A 151 -5.79 15.29 3.37
N THR A 152 -5.88 14.40 4.35
CA THR A 152 -6.42 14.71 5.68
C THR A 152 -5.54 15.71 6.41
N LEU A 153 -4.21 15.53 6.37
CA LEU A 153 -3.25 16.49 6.93
C LEU A 153 -3.38 17.85 6.26
N GLN A 154 -3.47 17.89 4.93
CA GLN A 154 -3.65 19.15 4.20
C GLN A 154 -4.93 19.86 4.63
N CYS A 155 -6.05 19.12 4.71
CA CYS A 155 -7.32 19.66 5.15
C CYS A 155 -7.24 20.15 6.61
N TRP A 156 -6.68 19.34 7.51
CA TRP A 156 -6.52 19.68 8.91
C TRP A 156 -5.71 20.98 9.09
N ILE A 157 -4.51 21.05 8.51
CA ILE A 157 -3.62 22.21 8.67
C ILE A 157 -4.26 23.48 8.13
N ARG A 158 -4.89 23.40 6.95
CA ARG A 158 -5.54 24.58 6.33
C ARG A 158 -6.69 25.12 7.17
N GLU A 159 -7.54 24.23 7.70
CA GLU A 159 -8.72 24.64 8.45
C GLU A 159 -8.39 24.92 9.93
N SER A 160 -7.36 24.29 10.51
CA SER A 160 -6.91 24.56 11.88
C SER A 160 -6.45 26.01 12.06
N ASP A 161 -5.89 26.58 10.99
CA ASP A 161 -5.43 27.96 10.97
C ASP A 161 -6.58 28.95 10.68
N ARG A 162 -7.72 28.45 10.16
CA ARG A 162 -8.94 29.22 9.84
C ARG A 162 -10.06 28.85 10.80
N TRP A 163 -9.93 29.30 12.05
CA TRP A 163 -10.90 29.01 13.11
C TRP A 163 -12.10 29.97 13.10
N PRO A 164 -13.35 29.51 13.36
CA PRO A 164 -13.77 28.12 13.63
C PRO A 164 -13.89 27.26 12.36
N ILE A 165 -13.66 25.96 12.49
CA ILE A 165 -13.79 25.00 11.39
C ILE A 165 -15.28 24.84 11.02
N SER A 166 -15.61 25.02 9.75
CA SER A 166 -17.00 24.84 9.27
C SER A 166 -17.48 23.39 9.40
N ILE A 167 -18.79 23.20 9.64
CA ILE A 167 -19.39 21.86 9.79
C ILE A 167 -19.15 20.95 8.57
N ARG A 168 -19.16 21.51 7.35
CA ARG A 168 -18.87 20.77 6.11
C ARG A 168 -17.45 20.18 6.13
N LYS A 169 -16.49 20.91 6.71
CA LYS A 169 -15.11 20.44 6.84
C LYS A 169 -14.94 19.43 7.97
N ILE A 170 -15.69 19.57 9.06
CA ILE A 170 -15.74 18.57 10.13
C ILE A 170 -16.25 17.23 9.56
N ILE A 171 -17.36 17.23 8.82
CA ILE A 171 -17.91 16.03 8.18
C ILE A 171 -16.89 15.43 7.20
N LEU A 172 -16.26 16.25 6.36
CA LEU A 172 -15.22 15.78 5.44
C LEU A 172 -14.04 15.12 6.19
N LEU A 173 -13.56 15.73 7.27
CA LEU A 173 -12.48 15.16 8.09
C LEU A 173 -12.91 13.83 8.72
N SER A 174 -14.14 13.72 9.24
CA SER A 174 -14.66 12.47 9.78
C SER A 174 -14.69 11.36 8.72
N ILE A 175 -15.17 11.67 7.51
CA ILE A 175 -15.18 10.74 6.38
C ILE A 175 -13.76 10.28 6.05
N LEU A 176 -12.82 11.22 5.90
CA LEU A 176 -11.43 10.90 5.59
C LEU A 176 -10.76 10.04 6.67
N MET A 177 -11.04 10.30 7.96
CA MET A 177 -10.53 9.49 9.09
C MET A 177 -11.08 8.06 9.04
N VAL A 178 -12.40 7.91 8.81
CA VAL A 178 -13.06 6.60 8.66
C VAL A 178 -12.46 5.81 7.49
N PHE A 179 -12.35 6.43 6.32
CA PHE A 179 -11.74 5.78 5.15
C PHE A 179 -10.25 5.49 5.35
N THR A 180 -9.51 6.31 6.10
CA THR A 180 -8.11 6.01 6.41
C THR A 180 -8.00 4.76 7.30
N TYR A 181 -8.87 4.61 8.31
CA TYR A 181 -8.95 3.41 9.14
C TYR A 181 -9.29 2.16 8.31
N PHE A 182 -10.37 2.21 7.54
CA PHE A 182 -10.80 1.08 6.70
C PHE A 182 -9.84 0.80 5.55
N SER A 183 -8.97 1.75 5.19
CA SER A 183 -7.86 1.48 4.28
C SER A 183 -6.75 0.77 5.04
N HIS A 184 -6.15 1.37 6.08
CA HIS A 184 -5.08 0.73 6.82
C HIS A 184 -4.89 1.30 8.23
N VAL A 185 -4.99 0.42 9.23
CA VAL A 185 -4.96 0.78 10.67
C VAL A 185 -3.67 1.49 11.11
N VAL A 186 -2.49 1.04 10.64
CA VAL A 186 -1.20 1.66 11.01
C VAL A 186 -1.10 3.09 10.47
N VAL A 187 -1.55 3.33 9.24
CA VAL A 187 -1.47 4.67 8.63
C VAL A 187 -2.45 5.61 9.31
N PHE A 188 -3.61 5.11 9.75
CA PHE A 188 -4.53 5.87 10.60
C PHE A 188 -3.91 6.26 11.94
N ALA A 189 -3.21 5.33 12.62
CA ALA A 189 -2.51 5.65 13.87
C ALA A 189 -1.42 6.72 13.66
N ILE A 190 -0.66 6.62 12.56
CA ILE A 190 0.33 7.64 12.18
C ILE A 190 -0.32 8.98 11.86
N LEU A 191 -1.48 9.01 11.18
CA LEU A 191 -2.23 10.23 10.93
C LEU A 191 -2.63 10.95 12.24
N LEU A 192 -3.14 10.20 13.23
CA LEU A 192 -3.47 10.75 14.55
C LEU A 192 -2.22 11.29 15.27
N LEU A 193 -1.10 10.55 15.20
CA LEU A 193 0.18 11.00 15.75
C LEU A 193 0.63 12.32 15.11
N LEU A 194 0.58 12.42 13.79
CA LEU A 194 0.99 13.62 13.05
C LEU A 194 0.14 14.84 13.41
N ILE A 195 -1.19 14.69 13.44
CA ILE A 195 -2.11 15.76 13.83
C ILE A 195 -1.91 16.14 15.31
N GLY A 196 -1.70 15.16 16.19
CA GLY A 196 -1.44 15.38 17.60
C GLY A 196 -0.16 16.20 17.83
N ILE A 197 0.93 15.88 17.12
CA ILE A 197 2.19 16.61 17.19
C ILE A 197 2.02 18.04 16.65
N ASP A 198 1.38 18.22 15.48
CA ASP A 198 1.10 19.56 14.93
C ASP A 198 0.31 20.43 15.92
N LEU A 199 -0.74 19.86 16.51
CA LEU A 199 -1.58 20.53 17.50
C LEU A 199 -0.81 20.91 18.77
N PHE A 200 0.02 20.00 19.28
CA PHE A 200 0.87 20.24 20.44
C PHE A 200 1.85 21.40 20.18
N PHE A 201 2.53 21.40 19.03
CA PHE A 201 3.46 22.46 18.66
C PHE A 201 2.77 23.81 18.53
N LYS A 202 1.66 23.89 17.78
CA LYS A 202 0.95 25.15 17.53
C LYS A 202 0.32 25.73 18.80
N GLU A 203 -0.42 24.92 19.55
CA GLU A 203 -1.29 25.43 20.63
C GLU A 203 -0.67 25.38 22.02
N ILE A 204 0.44 24.64 22.22
CA ILE A 204 1.12 24.59 23.52
C ILE A 204 2.48 25.28 23.44
N LEU A 205 3.33 24.90 22.48
CA LEU A 205 4.69 25.47 22.42
C LEU A 205 4.68 26.91 21.91
N LEU A 206 3.94 27.19 20.85
CA LEU A 206 3.91 28.50 20.20
C LEU A 206 2.87 29.45 20.82
N ALA A 207 1.66 28.98 21.15
CA ALA A 207 0.64 29.85 21.76
C ALA A 207 1.00 30.36 23.16
N ARG A 208 1.83 29.63 23.93
CA ARG A 208 2.42 30.12 25.20
C ARG A 208 3.29 31.37 25.03
N GLN A 209 3.66 31.76 23.81
CA GLN A 209 4.33 33.03 23.53
C GLN A 209 3.36 34.20 23.35
N LYS A 210 2.08 33.95 23.05
CA LYS A 210 1.07 34.96 22.69
C LYS A 210 -0.07 35.03 23.72
N SER A 211 0.20 35.04 25.03
CA SER A 211 -0.75 35.22 26.17
C SER A 211 -2.14 34.54 26.10
N ASN A 212 -2.37 33.64 25.16
CA ASN A 212 -3.64 33.01 24.89
C ASN A 212 -3.61 31.72 25.70
N GLY A 213 -4.54 31.58 26.64
CA GLY A 213 -4.66 30.38 27.48
C GLY A 213 -4.91 29.11 26.66
N LEU A 214 -5.01 27.96 27.33
CA LEU A 214 -5.11 26.63 26.69
C LEU A 214 -6.47 26.33 26.02
N ASN A 215 -7.39 27.29 25.98
CA ASN A 215 -8.74 27.09 25.43
C ASN A 215 -8.74 26.64 23.95
N PRO A 216 -7.93 27.19 23.04
CA PRO A 216 -7.87 26.73 21.65
C PRO A 216 -7.38 25.29 21.53
N PHE A 217 -6.41 24.87 22.36
CA PHE A 217 -5.94 23.49 22.43
C PHE A 217 -7.09 22.53 22.76
N PHE A 218 -7.81 22.77 23.87
CA PHE A 218 -8.91 21.88 24.27
C PHE A 218 -10.05 21.84 23.23
N LYS A 219 -10.39 22.97 22.61
CA LYS A 219 -11.42 23.02 21.55
C LYS A 219 -11.01 22.21 20.31
N LYS A 220 -9.78 22.38 19.83
CA LYS A 220 -9.25 21.65 18.67
C LYS A 220 -9.09 20.16 18.96
N THR A 221 -8.61 19.80 20.15
CA THR A 221 -8.55 18.40 20.62
C THR A 221 -9.94 17.78 20.69
N GLY A 222 -10.94 18.51 21.19
CA GLY A 222 -12.33 18.06 21.20
C GLY A 222 -12.88 17.77 19.80
N ILE A 223 -12.58 18.62 18.81
CA ILE A 223 -12.93 18.37 17.41
C ILE A 223 -12.19 17.14 16.87
N LEU A 224 -10.89 17.01 17.13
CA LEU A 224 -10.10 15.85 16.69
C LEU A 224 -10.69 14.53 17.21
N ILE A 225 -11.04 14.49 18.49
CA ILE A 225 -11.71 13.34 19.12
C ILE A 225 -13.07 13.11 18.46
N GLY A 226 -13.86 14.16 18.24
CA GLY A 226 -15.17 14.06 17.59
C GLY A 226 -15.10 13.50 16.17
N VAL A 227 -14.20 14.01 15.32
CA VAL A 227 -14.06 13.53 13.93
C VAL A 227 -13.45 12.13 13.85
N SER A 228 -12.67 11.73 14.86
CA SER A 228 -11.99 10.43 14.90
C SER A 228 -12.70 9.41 15.80
N PHE A 229 -13.87 9.73 16.36
CA PHE A 229 -14.51 8.91 17.39
C PHE A 229 -14.76 7.47 16.91
N ILE A 230 -15.46 7.30 15.79
CA ILE A 230 -15.75 6.00 15.19
C ILE A 230 -14.45 5.19 14.93
N PRO A 231 -13.48 5.70 14.14
CA PRO A 231 -12.28 4.92 13.84
C PRO A 231 -11.38 4.68 15.07
N ILE A 232 -11.41 5.53 16.11
CA ILE A 232 -10.71 5.26 17.38
C ILE A 232 -11.35 4.08 18.11
N VAL A 233 -12.69 4.02 18.19
CA VAL A 233 -13.38 2.88 18.81
C VAL A 233 -13.05 1.58 18.07
N LEU A 234 -13.05 1.61 16.74
CA LEU A 234 -12.69 0.47 15.91
C LEU A 234 -11.20 0.09 16.04
N LEU A 235 -10.30 1.07 16.19
CA LEU A 235 -8.88 0.84 16.46
C LEU A 235 -8.69 0.12 17.80
N LEU A 236 -9.35 0.59 18.86
CA LEU A 236 -9.28 -0.06 20.18
C LEU A 236 -9.81 -1.49 20.13
N PHE A 237 -10.94 -1.71 19.45
CA PHE A 237 -11.48 -3.06 19.22
C PHE A 237 -10.51 -3.97 18.43
N PHE A 238 -9.78 -3.41 17.46
CA PHE A 238 -8.81 -4.16 16.67
C PHE A 238 -7.55 -4.52 17.49
N ILE A 239 -7.04 -3.61 18.33
CA ILE A 239 -5.82 -3.83 19.14
C ILE A 239 -6.02 -4.89 20.23
N ILE A 240 -7.24 -5.05 20.76
CA ILE A 240 -7.55 -6.03 21.82
C ILE A 240 -7.44 -7.48 21.31
N ARG A 241 -7.34 -7.70 19.99
CA ARG A 241 -7.22 -9.04 19.41
C ARG A 241 -5.89 -9.68 19.75
N PRO A 242 -5.87 -10.95 20.20
CA PRO A 242 -4.63 -11.66 20.43
C PRO A 242 -3.81 -11.78 19.14
N SER A 243 -2.51 -11.47 19.21
CA SER A 243 -1.58 -11.79 18.13
C SER A 243 -1.33 -13.29 18.10
N VAL A 244 -1.50 -13.90 16.92
CA VAL A 244 -1.46 -15.37 16.77
C VAL A 244 -0.02 -15.88 16.52
N GLY A 245 0.98 -15.00 16.45
CA GLY A 245 2.36 -15.39 16.16
C GLY A 245 3.42 -14.75 17.04
N SER A 246 4.62 -15.32 17.00
CA SER A 246 5.80 -14.79 17.67
C SER A 246 6.32 -13.55 16.94
N PRO A 247 6.68 -12.47 17.66
CA PRO A 247 7.32 -11.32 17.05
C PRO A 247 8.70 -11.71 16.50
N THR A 248 8.99 -11.25 15.29
CA THR A 248 10.29 -11.39 14.63
C THR A 248 10.88 -10.00 14.45
N PHE A 249 12.15 -9.84 14.82
CA PHE A 249 12.87 -8.57 14.73
C PHE A 249 13.98 -8.72 13.69
N LEU A 250 14.21 -7.64 12.93
CA LEU A 250 15.36 -7.54 12.06
C LEU A 250 16.57 -7.01 12.82
N GLU A 251 17.75 -7.39 12.36
CA GLU A 251 19.00 -6.94 12.94
C GLU A 251 19.20 -5.43 12.73
N ARG A 252 19.74 -4.74 13.74
CA ARG A 252 19.91 -3.28 13.67
C ARG A 252 20.80 -2.83 12.51
N TYR A 253 21.83 -3.61 12.18
CA TYR A 253 22.73 -3.29 11.08
C TYR A 253 22.00 -3.38 9.73
N GLU A 254 21.06 -4.33 9.59
CA GLU A 254 20.24 -4.48 8.40
C GLU A 254 19.30 -3.29 8.23
N LEU A 255 18.63 -2.89 9.32
CA LEU A 255 17.76 -1.70 9.33
C LEU A 255 18.53 -0.42 8.94
N ILE A 256 19.76 -0.23 9.44
CA ILE A 256 20.63 0.89 9.03
C ILE A 256 20.98 0.80 7.53
N ALA A 257 21.29 -0.40 7.02
CA ALA A 257 21.56 -0.59 5.61
C ALA A 257 20.32 -0.28 4.74
N TRP A 258 19.14 -0.68 5.19
CA TRP A 258 17.87 -0.41 4.51
C TRP A 258 17.54 1.08 4.44
N LEU A 259 17.89 1.87 5.45
CA LEU A 259 17.77 3.34 5.39
C LEU A 259 18.68 3.93 4.30
N LYS A 260 19.95 3.51 4.23
CA LYS A 260 20.92 4.01 3.23
C LYS A 260 20.50 3.69 1.79
N LYS A 261 19.89 2.53 1.58
CA LYS A 261 19.42 2.07 0.26
C LYS A 261 18.00 2.51 -0.06
N ILE A 262 17.29 3.15 0.88
CA ILE A 262 15.83 3.38 0.80
C ILE A 262 15.10 2.09 0.39
N ARG A 263 15.29 1.02 1.17
CA ARG A 263 14.69 -0.31 0.91
C ARG A 263 13.20 -0.28 0.53
N PRO A 264 12.34 0.61 1.09
CA PRO A 264 10.93 0.66 0.73
C PRO A 264 10.62 1.04 -0.72
N ILE A 265 11.58 1.57 -1.49
CA ILE A 265 11.41 1.86 -2.92
C ILE A 265 12.26 0.95 -3.82
N ILE A 266 12.81 -0.14 -3.27
CA ILE A 266 13.46 -1.23 -4.01
C ILE A 266 12.42 -2.33 -4.20
N ALA A 267 12.08 -2.60 -5.45
CA ALA A 267 10.90 -3.34 -5.87
C ALA A 267 11.17 -4.80 -6.23
N TYR A 268 11.93 -5.00 -7.30
CA TYR A 268 12.07 -6.26 -8.02
C TYR A 268 13.45 -6.89 -7.83
N ASN A 269 14.51 -6.08 -7.93
CA ASN A 269 15.89 -6.55 -7.86
C ASN A 269 16.78 -5.53 -7.14
N ILE A 270 17.31 -5.93 -5.99
CA ILE A 270 18.15 -5.07 -5.15
C ILE A 270 19.44 -4.64 -5.86
N GLU A 271 20.10 -5.54 -6.60
CA GLU A 271 21.39 -5.26 -7.24
C GLU A 271 21.24 -4.22 -8.36
N VAL A 272 20.14 -4.27 -9.11
CA VAL A 272 19.85 -3.32 -10.19
C VAL A 272 19.38 -1.97 -9.63
N GLU A 273 18.50 -2.00 -8.62
CA GLU A 273 17.81 -0.80 -8.17
C GLU A 273 18.59 0.03 -7.15
N GLU A 274 19.43 -0.60 -6.34
CA GLU A 274 20.19 0.04 -5.27
C GLU A 274 21.04 1.21 -5.78
N VAL A 275 21.60 1.08 -6.99
CA VAL A 275 22.38 2.13 -7.65
C VAL A 275 21.57 3.42 -7.83
N TYR A 276 20.26 3.30 -8.07
CA TYR A 276 19.36 4.43 -8.24
C TYR A 276 18.87 4.95 -6.89
N THR A 277 18.42 4.07 -6.00
CA THR A 277 17.85 4.47 -4.71
C THR A 277 18.89 5.09 -3.77
N THR A 278 20.14 4.63 -3.83
CA THR A 278 21.27 5.21 -3.09
C THR A 278 21.60 6.63 -3.57
N LYS A 279 21.47 6.93 -4.87
CA LYS A 279 21.61 8.30 -5.39
C LYS A 279 20.51 9.21 -4.85
N ILE A 280 19.27 8.72 -4.79
CA ILE A 280 18.15 9.45 -4.17
C ILE A 280 18.42 9.69 -2.69
N PHE A 281 18.94 8.69 -1.97
CA PHE A 281 19.34 8.83 -0.56
C PHE A 281 20.34 9.96 -0.38
N TYR A 282 21.44 10.00 -1.15
CA TYR A 282 22.43 11.06 -1.04
C TYR A 282 21.87 12.46 -1.36
N VAL A 283 20.93 12.58 -2.30
CA VAL A 283 20.23 13.86 -2.54
C VAL A 283 19.41 14.27 -1.33
N ILE A 284 18.61 13.36 -0.76
CA ILE A 284 17.80 13.63 0.44
C ILE A 284 18.71 13.99 1.63
N THR A 285 19.80 13.25 1.84
CA THR A 285 20.78 13.53 2.91
C THR A 285 21.48 14.87 2.68
N GLY A 286 21.86 15.21 1.45
CA GLY A 286 22.44 16.51 1.12
C GLY A 286 21.50 17.66 1.45
N LEU A 287 20.22 17.55 1.06
CA LEU A 287 19.19 18.52 1.44
C LEU A 287 19.00 18.59 2.96
N LEU A 288 18.95 17.45 3.65
CA LEU A 288 18.86 17.35 5.11
C LEU A 288 20.02 18.06 5.81
N VAL A 289 21.26 17.87 5.35
CA VAL A 289 22.45 18.53 5.91
C VAL A 289 22.39 20.04 5.69
N ILE A 290 22.03 20.50 4.49
CA ILE A 290 21.92 21.94 4.18
C ILE A 290 20.83 22.58 5.04
N VAL A 291 19.65 21.97 5.11
CA VAL A 291 18.55 22.42 5.95
C VAL A 291 18.95 22.44 7.43
N GLY A 292 19.57 21.36 7.93
CA GLY A 292 20.05 21.30 9.30
C GLY A 292 21.08 22.39 9.61
N TYR A 293 22.05 22.61 8.73
CA TYR A 293 23.05 23.66 8.86
C TYR A 293 22.42 25.06 8.89
N THR A 294 21.49 25.36 7.97
CA THR A 294 20.81 26.66 7.95
C THR A 294 19.98 26.90 9.22
N ARG A 295 19.32 25.87 9.75
CA ARG A 295 18.55 25.96 11.01
C ARG A 295 19.46 26.14 12.23
N ILE A 296 20.55 25.39 12.32
CA ILE A 296 21.54 25.53 13.40
C ILE A 296 22.15 26.94 13.37
N ASN A 297 22.53 27.44 12.20
CA ASN A 297 23.06 28.80 12.07
C ASN A 297 22.06 29.88 12.48
N GLN A 298 20.78 29.73 12.12
CA GLN A 298 19.73 30.66 12.57
C GLN A 298 19.64 30.69 14.11
N VAL A 299 19.66 29.51 14.76
CA VAL A 299 19.66 29.44 16.22
C VAL A 299 20.92 30.09 16.81
N ILE A 300 22.11 29.80 16.27
CA ILE A 300 23.37 30.40 16.75
C ILE A 300 23.36 31.91 16.59
N GLN A 301 22.90 32.44 15.46
CA GLN A 301 22.80 33.89 15.23
C GLN A 301 21.85 34.55 16.23
N THR A 302 20.73 33.92 16.56
CA THR A 302 19.81 34.41 17.60
C THR A 302 20.44 34.37 19.00
N VAL A 303 21.25 33.34 19.30
CA VAL A 303 22.00 33.27 20.58
C VAL A 303 23.04 34.38 20.69
N VAL A 304 23.85 34.57 19.64
CA VAL A 304 24.92 35.60 19.61
C VAL A 304 24.35 37.01 19.70
N SER A 305 23.22 37.27 19.04
CA SER A 305 22.56 38.57 19.06
C SER A 305 21.80 38.87 20.36
N SER A 306 21.54 37.86 21.21
CA SER A 306 20.79 38.01 22.47
C SER A 306 21.49 37.39 23.70
N PRO A 307 22.74 37.79 24.03
CA PRO A 307 23.59 37.10 25.01
C PRO A 307 23.09 37.17 26.46
N LYS A 308 22.20 38.12 26.79
CA LYS A 308 21.61 38.27 28.14
C LYS A 308 20.40 37.37 28.39
N SER A 309 19.90 36.68 27.38
CA SER A 309 18.73 35.80 27.51
C SER A 309 19.14 34.37 27.86
N LYS A 310 18.35 33.68 28.70
CA LYS A 310 18.64 32.29 29.08
C LYS A 310 18.60 31.42 27.82
N PHE A 311 19.53 30.45 27.71
CA PHE A 311 19.61 29.53 26.57
C PHE A 311 18.24 28.89 26.22
N PHE A 312 17.48 28.46 27.23
CA PHE A 312 16.14 27.91 27.06
C PHE A 312 15.11 28.89 26.49
N SER A 313 15.21 30.19 26.77
CA SER A 313 14.32 31.20 26.16
C SER A 313 14.65 31.41 24.69
N ILE A 314 15.92 31.32 24.30
CA ILE A 314 16.36 31.45 22.90
C ILE A 314 15.91 30.24 22.08
N LEU A 315 16.07 29.03 22.61
CA LEU A 315 15.53 27.82 21.99
C LEU A 315 14.03 27.95 21.76
N LYS A 316 13.28 28.40 22.78
CA LYS A 316 11.84 28.57 22.68
C LYS A 316 11.43 29.58 21.62
N GLN A 317 12.20 30.66 21.40
CA GLN A 317 11.93 31.68 20.38
C GLN A 317 12.21 31.21 18.94
N ASN A 318 13.05 30.18 18.76
CA ASN A 318 13.41 29.64 17.44
C ASN A 318 12.68 28.34 17.07
N ILE A 319 11.71 27.91 17.88
CA ILE A 319 10.78 26.83 17.50
C ILE A 319 9.76 27.45 16.55
N PHE A 320 9.59 26.84 15.38
CA PHE A 320 8.54 27.14 14.41
C PHE A 320 7.55 25.97 14.40
N SER A 321 6.43 26.15 13.71
CA SER A 321 5.47 25.07 13.51
C SER A 321 6.06 23.95 12.64
N SER A 322 7.05 24.25 11.79
CA SER A 322 7.68 23.27 10.91
C SER A 322 8.49 22.21 11.66
N GLU A 323 8.99 22.47 12.86
CA GLU A 323 9.72 21.48 13.67
C GLU A 323 8.85 20.29 14.10
N SER A 324 7.52 20.43 14.09
CA SER A 324 6.60 19.30 14.30
C SER A 324 6.90 18.13 13.35
N TRP A 325 7.28 18.41 12.10
CA TRP A 325 7.53 17.38 11.09
C TRP A 325 8.83 16.61 11.33
N ILE A 326 9.90 17.27 11.78
CA ILE A 326 11.15 16.54 12.10
C ILE A 326 10.98 15.69 13.36
N VAL A 327 10.25 16.18 14.37
CA VAL A 327 9.91 15.38 15.55
C VAL A 327 9.08 14.17 15.16
N ALA A 328 8.07 14.36 14.31
CA ALA A 328 7.28 13.27 13.78
C ALA A 328 8.13 12.24 13.00
N ALA A 329 9.02 12.71 12.11
CA ALA A 329 9.92 11.83 11.36
C ALA A 329 10.83 11.03 12.30
N LEU A 330 11.40 11.66 13.33
CA LEU A 330 12.26 10.99 14.31
C LEU A 330 11.49 9.97 15.17
N LEU A 331 10.24 10.26 15.53
CA LEU A 331 9.38 9.30 16.25
C LEU A 331 9.05 8.08 15.38
N VAL A 332 8.71 8.29 14.10
CA VAL A 332 8.48 7.19 13.15
C VAL A 332 9.77 6.39 12.92
N LEU A 333 10.93 7.07 12.87
CA LEU A 333 12.24 6.42 12.81
C LEU A 333 12.55 5.62 14.08
N ALA A 334 12.16 6.09 15.26
CA ALA A 334 12.32 5.32 16.48
C ALA A 334 11.46 4.05 16.44
N LEU A 335 10.19 4.16 16.01
CA LEU A 335 9.30 3.01 15.84
C LEU A 335 9.84 1.99 14.82
N TYR A 336 10.50 2.46 13.76
CA TYR A 336 11.19 1.61 12.78
C TYR A 336 12.26 0.68 13.40
N PHE A 337 12.94 1.11 14.47
CA PHE A 337 13.93 0.29 15.19
C PHE A 337 13.38 -0.50 16.39
N ILE A 338 12.21 -0.10 16.91
CA ILE A 338 11.64 -0.66 18.15
C ILE A 338 10.60 -1.74 17.87
N LEU A 339 9.81 -1.60 16.79
CA LEU A 339 8.73 -2.53 16.48
C LEU A 339 9.26 -3.81 15.79
N PRO A 340 8.63 -4.98 16.04
CA PRO A 340 8.95 -6.19 15.29
C PRO A 340 8.56 -6.05 13.82
N ASP A 341 9.33 -6.66 12.91
CA ASP A 341 9.03 -6.62 11.47
C ASP A 341 7.81 -7.48 11.11
N SER A 342 7.61 -8.59 11.81
CA SER A 342 6.38 -9.38 11.72
C SER A 342 5.96 -9.98 13.07
N ASN A 343 4.66 -10.25 13.23
CA ASN A 343 4.08 -10.91 14.41
C ASN A 343 3.22 -12.14 14.04
N GLY A 344 3.54 -12.78 12.91
CA GLY A 344 2.85 -13.95 12.36
C GLY A 344 1.51 -13.66 11.66
N SER A 345 0.79 -12.59 12.02
CA SER A 345 -0.44 -12.17 11.32
C SER A 345 -0.24 -10.95 10.40
N ALA A 346 0.71 -10.08 10.71
CA ALA A 346 1.12 -8.95 9.88
C ALA A 346 2.64 -8.88 9.78
N GLY A 347 3.17 -8.64 8.56
CA GLY A 347 4.61 -8.53 8.28
C GLY A 347 5.00 -7.23 7.56
N PHE A 348 6.29 -7.07 7.24
CA PHE A 348 6.86 -5.90 6.57
C PHE A 348 6.68 -4.57 7.33
N VAL A 349 6.62 -4.62 8.66
CA VAL A 349 6.44 -3.43 9.50
C VAL A 349 7.60 -2.47 9.29
N SER A 350 8.85 -2.94 9.29
CA SER A 350 10.00 -2.05 9.10
C SER A 350 9.96 -1.35 7.74
N ILE A 351 9.55 -2.03 6.67
CA ILE A 351 9.41 -1.40 5.35
C ILE A 351 8.33 -0.30 5.36
N ARG A 352 7.18 -0.54 6.01
CA ARG A 352 6.09 0.46 6.13
C ARG A 352 6.57 1.71 6.87
N PHE A 353 7.20 1.53 8.03
CA PHE A 353 7.69 2.65 8.83
C PHE A 353 8.84 3.39 8.15
N GLY A 354 9.73 2.67 7.43
CA GLY A 354 10.76 3.28 6.60
C GLY A 354 10.18 4.16 5.50
N LEU A 355 9.13 3.71 4.82
CA LEU A 355 8.47 4.51 3.77
C LEU A 355 7.85 5.79 4.36
N LEU A 356 7.10 5.65 5.45
CA LEU A 356 6.46 6.78 6.14
C LEU A 356 7.50 7.76 6.67
N PHE A 357 8.62 7.28 7.23
CA PHE A 357 9.74 8.10 7.66
C PHE A 357 10.24 9.01 6.53
N PHE A 358 10.56 8.46 5.36
CA PHE A 358 11.04 9.27 4.24
C PHE A 358 10.00 10.27 3.74
N ILE A 359 8.73 9.88 3.63
CA ILE A 359 7.66 10.81 3.22
C ILE A 359 7.54 11.97 4.22
N ILE A 360 7.52 11.70 5.53
CA ILE A 360 7.41 12.73 6.57
C ILE A 360 8.67 13.60 6.62
N LEU A 361 9.86 13.00 6.45
CA LEU A 361 11.12 13.73 6.34
C LEU A 361 11.11 14.70 5.15
N LEU A 362 10.58 14.28 3.99
CA LEU A 362 10.42 15.17 2.84
C LEU A 362 9.46 16.32 3.15
N ILE A 363 8.36 16.09 3.88
CA ILE A 363 7.47 17.18 4.34
C ILE A 363 8.28 18.20 5.15
N TRP A 364 9.10 17.74 6.10
CA TRP A 364 9.96 18.65 6.85
C TRP A 364 10.94 19.40 5.94
N ILE A 365 11.70 18.73 5.07
CA ILE A 365 12.64 19.38 4.15
C ILE A 365 11.94 20.45 3.31
N THR A 366 10.74 20.15 2.79
CA THR A 366 9.98 21.10 1.95
C THR A 366 9.45 22.31 2.71
N SER A 367 9.31 22.20 4.03
CA SER A 367 8.85 23.29 4.89
C SER A 367 9.93 24.35 5.16
N GLN A 368 11.20 24.07 4.85
CA GLN A 368 12.35 24.89 5.21
C GLN A 368 12.82 25.77 4.03
N THR A 369 13.53 26.87 4.28
CA THR A 369 14.02 27.73 3.18
C THR A 369 15.25 27.13 2.51
N ILE A 370 15.16 26.84 1.20
CA ILE A 370 16.25 26.24 0.42
C ILE A 370 16.53 27.10 -0.81
N PRO A 371 17.81 27.38 -1.13
CA PRO A 371 18.17 28.09 -2.36
C PRO A 371 17.60 27.42 -3.61
N LYS A 372 16.97 28.19 -4.49
CA LYS A 372 16.26 27.66 -5.68
C LYS A 372 17.12 26.79 -6.58
N TRP A 373 18.41 27.11 -6.74
CA TRP A 373 19.32 26.33 -7.58
C TRP A 373 19.54 24.92 -7.02
N LEU A 374 19.61 24.75 -5.70
CA LEU A 374 19.70 23.44 -5.04
C LEU A 374 18.41 22.64 -5.22
N VAL A 375 17.26 23.30 -5.06
CA VAL A 375 15.95 22.68 -5.29
C VAL A 375 15.85 22.14 -6.72
N ILE A 376 16.17 22.97 -7.72
CA ILE A 376 16.13 22.58 -9.13
C ILE A 376 17.10 21.42 -9.39
N THR A 377 18.33 21.50 -8.88
CA THR A 377 19.33 20.45 -9.05
C THR A 377 18.86 19.12 -8.45
N ALA A 378 18.35 19.14 -7.21
CA ALA A 378 17.83 17.96 -6.54
C ALA A 378 16.67 17.33 -7.32
N VAL A 379 15.73 18.15 -7.79
CA VAL A 379 14.57 17.70 -8.58
C VAL A 379 15.02 17.07 -9.90
N VAL A 380 15.92 17.71 -10.65
CA VAL A 380 16.43 17.18 -11.93
C VAL A 380 17.13 15.84 -11.73
N VAL A 381 18.02 15.74 -10.72
CA VAL A 381 18.74 14.49 -10.43
C VAL A 381 17.76 13.39 -10.03
N VAL A 382 16.82 13.67 -9.13
CA VAL A 382 15.85 12.67 -8.65
C VAL A 382 14.92 12.21 -9.77
N LEU A 383 14.41 13.11 -10.60
CA LEU A 383 13.57 12.74 -11.75
C LEU A 383 14.35 11.93 -12.79
N PHE A 384 15.59 12.31 -13.09
CA PHE A 384 16.43 11.56 -14.02
C PHE A 384 16.68 10.13 -13.53
N VAL A 385 17.04 9.99 -12.25
CA VAL A 385 17.25 8.68 -11.61
C VAL A 385 15.96 7.85 -11.58
N HIS A 386 14.84 8.48 -11.25
CA HIS A 386 13.52 7.87 -11.23
C HIS A 386 13.11 7.33 -12.61
N LEU A 387 13.22 8.14 -13.66
CA LEU A 387 12.87 7.74 -15.03
C LEU A 387 13.75 6.60 -15.55
N LYS A 388 15.03 6.57 -15.18
CA LYS A 388 15.93 5.44 -15.51
C LYS A 388 15.48 4.15 -14.84
N ARG A 389 15.08 4.22 -13.57
CA ARG A 389 14.54 3.08 -12.83
C ARG A 389 13.18 2.63 -13.35
N GLU A 390 12.31 3.57 -13.73
CA GLU A 390 11.00 3.27 -14.32
C GLU A 390 11.13 2.48 -15.65
N ARG A 391 12.17 2.76 -16.45
CA ARG A 391 12.48 1.96 -17.64
C ARG A 391 12.79 0.50 -17.32
N PHE A 392 13.45 0.22 -16.19
CA PHE A 392 13.67 -1.14 -15.72
C PHE A 392 12.35 -1.80 -15.31
N TYR A 393 11.48 -1.08 -14.59
CA TYR A 393 10.16 -1.59 -14.21
C TYR A 393 9.29 -1.95 -15.41
N LEU A 394 9.31 -1.15 -16.48
CA LEU A 394 8.59 -1.47 -17.72
C LEU A 394 8.96 -2.84 -18.28
N SER A 395 10.24 -3.23 -18.19
CA SER A 395 10.69 -4.56 -18.62
C SER A 395 10.07 -5.66 -17.75
N VAL A 396 10.18 -5.51 -16.43
CA VAL A 396 9.71 -6.54 -15.48
C VAL A 396 8.18 -6.68 -15.52
N ILE A 397 7.46 -5.55 -15.57
CA ILE A 397 5.99 -5.53 -15.65
C ILE A 397 5.51 -6.17 -16.95
N LYS A 398 6.23 -5.98 -18.07
CA LYS A 398 5.89 -6.64 -19.33
C LYS A 398 5.88 -8.17 -19.18
N ASP A 399 6.93 -8.72 -18.57
CA ASP A 399 7.07 -10.17 -18.39
C ASP A 399 6.01 -10.72 -17.43
N LEU A 400 5.79 -10.03 -16.31
CA LEU A 400 4.71 -10.38 -15.37
C LEU A 400 3.33 -10.29 -16.02
N ASN A 401 3.09 -9.26 -16.85
CA ASN A 401 1.82 -9.08 -17.54
C ASN A 401 1.55 -10.24 -18.50
N THR A 402 2.57 -10.77 -19.19
CA THR A 402 2.40 -11.95 -20.04
C THR A 402 1.86 -13.13 -19.22
N ILE A 403 2.44 -13.40 -18.05
CA ILE A 403 1.98 -14.48 -17.16
C ILE A 403 0.55 -14.21 -16.67
N ALA A 404 0.24 -12.97 -16.24
CA ALA A 404 -1.10 -12.59 -15.80
C ALA A 404 -2.15 -12.74 -16.91
N VAL A 405 -1.81 -12.36 -18.14
CA VAL A 405 -2.68 -12.53 -19.33
C VAL A 405 -2.91 -14.00 -19.64
N ASP A 406 -1.90 -14.85 -19.45
CA ASP A 406 -2.02 -16.29 -19.66
C ASP A 406 -2.92 -16.94 -18.61
N CYS A 407 -2.75 -16.62 -17.33
CA CYS A 407 -3.68 -17.04 -16.27
C CYS A 407 -5.12 -16.59 -16.57
N TYR A 408 -5.29 -15.32 -16.92
CA TYR A 408 -6.59 -14.77 -17.30
C TYR A 408 -7.18 -15.47 -18.53
N SER A 409 -6.36 -15.85 -19.51
CA SER A 409 -6.80 -16.52 -20.73
C SER A 409 -7.19 -17.99 -20.45
N ALA A 410 -6.46 -18.68 -19.57
CA ALA A 410 -6.81 -20.01 -19.09
C ALA A 410 -8.21 -20.04 -18.47
N SER A 411 -8.60 -18.96 -17.78
CA SER A 411 -9.95 -18.84 -17.22
C SER A 411 -11.02 -19.13 -18.26
N LYS A 412 -10.86 -18.71 -19.52
CA LYS A 412 -11.90 -18.86 -20.57
C LYS A 412 -12.26 -20.31 -20.87
N GLN A 413 -11.38 -21.26 -20.56
CA GLN A 413 -11.59 -22.70 -20.76
C GLN A 413 -12.21 -23.40 -19.54
N ILE A 414 -12.33 -22.71 -18.41
CA ILE A 414 -12.92 -23.22 -17.16
C ILE A 414 -14.42 -22.91 -17.17
N ALA A 415 -15.29 -23.82 -16.75
CA ALA A 415 -16.71 -23.51 -16.62
C ALA A 415 -16.96 -22.54 -15.44
N PRO A 416 -17.95 -21.63 -15.50
CA PRO A 416 -18.36 -20.88 -14.31
C PRO A 416 -18.88 -21.84 -13.23
N ASN A 417 -18.75 -21.45 -11.97
CA ASN A 417 -19.11 -22.26 -10.79
C ASN A 417 -18.34 -23.58 -10.68
N SER A 418 -17.07 -23.59 -11.09
CA SER A 418 -16.18 -24.73 -10.89
C SER A 418 -15.26 -24.54 -9.67
N ILE A 419 -14.86 -25.67 -9.08
CA ILE A 419 -13.82 -25.77 -8.06
C ILE A 419 -12.48 -26.02 -8.77
N VAL A 420 -11.55 -25.09 -8.57
CA VAL A 420 -10.23 -25.10 -9.20
C VAL A 420 -9.16 -25.24 -8.14
N LEU A 421 -8.30 -26.23 -8.29
CA LEU A 421 -7.09 -26.39 -7.50
C LEU A 421 -5.90 -25.78 -8.26
N PRO A 422 -5.41 -24.60 -7.85
CA PRO A 422 -4.18 -24.07 -8.40
C PRO A 422 -2.96 -24.73 -7.74
N VAL A 423 -1.91 -24.94 -8.53
CA VAL A 423 -0.62 -25.45 -8.07
C VAL A 423 0.49 -24.58 -8.66
N ASN A 424 1.35 -24.03 -7.81
CA ASN A 424 2.39 -23.10 -8.25
C ASN A 424 3.76 -23.78 -8.33
N TYR A 425 4.22 -23.98 -9.57
CA TYR A 425 5.54 -24.49 -9.95
C TYR A 425 6.43 -23.40 -10.58
N SER A 426 5.99 -22.14 -10.58
CA SER A 426 6.80 -21.03 -11.06
C SER A 426 7.95 -20.72 -10.11
N ASN A 427 9.13 -20.44 -10.66
CA ASN A 427 10.27 -19.96 -9.88
C ASN A 427 10.18 -18.46 -9.55
N ASN A 428 9.19 -17.74 -10.09
CA ASN A 428 9.01 -16.32 -9.84
C ASN A 428 8.19 -16.10 -8.57
N TRP A 429 8.84 -15.64 -7.50
CA TRP A 429 8.20 -15.40 -6.21
C TRP A 429 7.05 -14.37 -6.27
N LEU A 430 7.04 -13.45 -7.25
CA LEU A 430 5.99 -12.44 -7.39
C LEU A 430 4.68 -12.98 -7.95
N VAL A 431 4.66 -14.19 -8.53
CA VAL A 431 3.44 -14.76 -9.11
C VAL A 431 2.66 -15.63 -8.13
N GLY A 432 2.96 -15.52 -6.83
CA GLY A 432 2.43 -16.35 -5.75
C GLY A 432 0.91 -16.55 -5.79
N HIS A 433 0.15 -15.49 -6.09
CA HIS A 433 -1.32 -15.49 -6.12
C HIS A 433 -1.90 -15.28 -7.51
N PHE A 434 -1.11 -15.43 -8.58
CA PHE A 434 -1.58 -15.17 -9.96
C PHE A 434 -2.65 -16.17 -10.43
N SER A 435 -2.77 -17.32 -9.76
CA SER A 435 -3.91 -18.23 -9.90
C SER A 435 -5.25 -17.53 -9.72
N ASN A 436 -5.33 -16.49 -8.87
CA ASN A 436 -6.56 -15.75 -8.67
C ASN A 436 -7.04 -14.97 -9.90
N TYR A 437 -6.18 -14.71 -10.90
CA TYR A 437 -6.61 -14.14 -12.19
C TYR A 437 -7.62 -15.02 -12.94
N LEU A 438 -7.72 -16.32 -12.59
CA LEU A 438 -8.74 -17.20 -13.16
C LEU A 438 -10.17 -16.74 -12.83
N GLY A 439 -10.38 -16.14 -11.66
CA GLY A 439 -11.72 -15.90 -11.09
C GLY A 439 -12.16 -14.44 -11.07
N ILE A 440 -11.44 -13.54 -11.75
CA ILE A 440 -11.66 -12.09 -11.60
C ILE A 440 -12.92 -11.57 -12.30
N ASP A 441 -13.39 -12.25 -13.34
CA ASP A 441 -14.53 -11.82 -14.18
C ASP A 441 -15.71 -12.82 -14.15
N LYS A 442 -15.60 -13.92 -13.40
CA LYS A 442 -16.66 -14.94 -13.33
C LYS A 442 -16.64 -15.73 -12.03
N PRO A 443 -17.81 -16.24 -11.57
CA PRO A 443 -17.87 -16.99 -10.34
C PRO A 443 -17.12 -18.32 -10.46
N MET A 444 -16.23 -18.58 -9.51
CA MET A 444 -15.52 -19.85 -9.34
C MET A 444 -14.93 -19.94 -7.93
N ILE A 445 -14.58 -21.14 -7.50
CA ILE A 445 -13.87 -21.41 -6.25
C ILE A 445 -12.43 -21.72 -6.59
N ILE A 446 -11.52 -20.82 -6.26
CA ILE A 446 -10.08 -21.04 -6.37
C ILE A 446 -9.61 -21.42 -4.97
N LEU A 447 -9.14 -22.66 -4.80
CA LEU A 447 -8.80 -23.21 -3.48
C LEU A 447 -7.53 -22.60 -2.85
N GLU A 448 -6.85 -21.72 -3.58
CA GLU A 448 -5.84 -20.79 -3.09
C GLU A 448 -6.43 -19.38 -3.06
N ASN A 449 -6.68 -18.85 -1.87
CA ASN A 449 -7.03 -17.46 -1.64
C ASN A 449 -6.53 -17.10 -0.24
N TYR A 450 -5.34 -16.50 -0.19
CA TYR A 450 -4.66 -16.20 1.07
C TYR A 450 -5.44 -15.18 1.91
N GLU A 451 -6.16 -14.25 1.28
CA GLU A 451 -6.91 -13.19 1.98
C GLU A 451 -7.96 -13.78 2.91
N CYS A 452 -8.73 -14.74 2.39
CA CYS A 452 -9.77 -15.45 3.14
C CYS A 452 -9.22 -16.29 4.31
N GLY A 453 -7.94 -16.66 4.27
CA GLY A 453 -7.27 -17.40 5.36
C GLY A 453 -6.66 -16.50 6.45
N SER A 454 -6.43 -15.22 6.17
CA SER A 454 -5.74 -14.31 7.10
C SER A 454 -6.63 -13.74 8.22
N GLY A 455 -7.95 -13.68 7.99
CA GLY A 455 -8.89 -12.99 8.88
C GLY A 455 -8.76 -11.45 8.90
N LEU A 456 -7.94 -10.86 8.03
CA LEU A 456 -7.66 -9.42 7.93
C LEU A 456 -8.34 -8.73 6.74
N PHE A 457 -9.15 -9.47 5.97
CA PHE A 457 -9.82 -8.98 4.75
C PHE A 457 -11.35 -9.14 4.84
N PRO A 458 -12.09 -8.50 3.91
CA PRO A 458 -13.56 -8.49 3.89
C PRO A 458 -14.22 -9.86 3.83
N LEU A 459 -13.59 -10.85 3.19
CA LEU A 459 -14.11 -12.21 3.05
C LEU A 459 -13.28 -13.19 3.86
N LYS A 460 -13.91 -14.27 4.30
CA LYS A 460 -13.27 -15.40 4.99
C LYS A 460 -13.73 -16.73 4.38
N TRP A 461 -12.92 -17.75 4.57
CA TRP A 461 -13.32 -19.13 4.35
C TRP A 461 -14.41 -19.53 5.36
N LYS A 462 -15.43 -20.25 4.90
CA LYS A 462 -16.48 -20.81 5.73
C LYS A 462 -16.06 -22.18 6.28
N GLU A 463 -14.95 -22.20 7.02
CA GLU A 463 -14.17 -23.41 7.39
C GLU A 463 -15.02 -24.61 7.86
N SER A 464 -16.06 -24.39 8.68
CA SER A 464 -16.95 -25.46 9.17
C SER A 464 -17.88 -26.07 8.12
N PHE A 465 -18.11 -25.40 6.99
CA PHE A 465 -19.08 -25.80 5.96
C PHE A 465 -18.45 -26.06 4.59
N ILE A 466 -17.16 -25.77 4.42
CA ILE A 466 -16.43 -26.07 3.19
C ILE A 466 -16.55 -27.58 2.90
N PRO A 467 -16.90 -27.99 1.68
CA PRO A 467 -16.94 -29.41 1.31
C PRO A 467 -15.58 -30.12 1.50
N ASN A 468 -15.61 -31.44 1.60
CA ASN A 468 -14.40 -32.24 1.47
C ASN A 468 -13.97 -32.24 -0.01
N THR A 469 -13.08 -31.32 -0.39
CA THR A 469 -12.62 -31.17 -1.77
C THR A 469 -11.55 -32.21 -2.11
N MET A 470 -11.83 -32.99 -3.15
CA MET A 470 -11.07 -34.18 -3.54
C MET A 470 -10.35 -33.99 -4.88
N LEU A 471 -9.06 -34.33 -4.93
CA LEU A 471 -8.27 -34.41 -6.16
C LEU A 471 -8.29 -35.87 -6.66
N GLY A 472 -9.19 -36.18 -7.59
CA GLY A 472 -9.52 -37.58 -7.90
C GLY A 472 -10.02 -38.30 -6.64
N ASN A 473 -9.24 -39.25 -6.14
CA ASN A 473 -9.53 -39.98 -4.89
C ASN A 473 -8.73 -39.50 -3.68
N LEU A 474 -7.90 -38.45 -3.82
CA LEU A 474 -7.05 -37.93 -2.75
C LEU A 474 -7.70 -36.78 -1.99
N THR A 475 -7.65 -36.84 -0.67
CA THR A 475 -7.98 -35.74 0.25
C THR A 475 -6.78 -34.80 0.43
N ALA A 476 -7.05 -33.56 0.89
CA ALA A 476 -6.00 -32.57 1.19
C ALA A 476 -4.94 -33.07 2.20
N ASN A 477 -5.33 -33.91 3.17
CA ASN A 477 -4.41 -34.41 4.20
C ASN A 477 -3.48 -35.52 3.68
N GLN A 478 -3.83 -36.17 2.56
CA GLN A 478 -3.03 -37.24 1.96
C GLN A 478 -1.89 -36.70 1.09
N LEU A 479 -1.86 -35.40 0.79
CA LEU A 479 -0.84 -34.78 -0.05
C LEU A 479 -0.08 -33.65 0.72
N PRO A 480 0.97 -33.98 1.47
CA PRO A 480 1.62 -33.01 2.36
C PRO A 480 2.33 -31.85 1.65
N CYS A 481 2.73 -32.02 0.38
CA CYS A 481 3.39 -30.95 -0.38
C CYS A 481 2.43 -29.87 -0.90
N LEU A 482 1.12 -30.12 -0.89
CA LEU A 482 0.13 -29.19 -1.38
C LEU A 482 -1.04 -29.19 -0.43
N GLN A 483 -1.24 -28.07 0.26
CA GLN A 483 -2.37 -27.87 1.14
C GLN A 483 -3.39 -26.99 0.43
N TRP A 484 -4.64 -27.43 0.38
CA TRP A 484 -5.77 -26.67 -0.15
C TRP A 484 -6.93 -26.68 0.83
N LYS A 485 -7.84 -25.72 0.67
CA LYS A 485 -8.98 -25.58 1.58
C LYS A 485 -10.00 -26.69 1.37
N SER A 486 -10.20 -27.50 2.41
CA SER A 486 -11.07 -28.67 2.45
C SER A 486 -11.48 -28.96 3.89
N ASN A 487 -12.65 -29.57 4.10
CA ASN A 487 -13.04 -30.11 5.40
C ASN A 487 -13.55 -31.54 5.24
N ILE A 488 -12.81 -32.51 5.81
CA ILE A 488 -13.05 -33.95 5.67
C ILE A 488 -14.37 -34.39 6.33
N GLU A 489 -14.87 -33.64 7.30
CA GLU A 489 -16.11 -33.95 8.01
C GLU A 489 -17.37 -33.66 7.17
N ASN A 490 -17.23 -32.91 6.08
CA ASN A 490 -18.33 -32.47 5.23
C ASN A 490 -18.50 -33.34 3.99
N SER A 491 -19.62 -33.12 3.27
CA SER A 491 -19.92 -33.79 2.01
C SER A 491 -18.80 -33.63 0.99
N MET A 492 -18.54 -34.68 0.21
CA MET A 492 -17.51 -34.68 -0.82
C MET A 492 -17.88 -33.75 -1.99
N ALA A 493 -16.89 -33.00 -2.47
CA ALA A 493 -16.95 -32.25 -3.72
C ALA A 493 -15.69 -32.53 -4.53
N LYS A 494 -15.84 -32.81 -5.82
CA LYS A 494 -14.69 -33.05 -6.70
C LYS A 494 -14.08 -31.73 -7.15
N ILE A 495 -12.76 -31.70 -7.29
CA ILE A 495 -12.06 -30.61 -7.95
C ILE A 495 -12.27 -30.78 -9.46
N ASP A 496 -12.95 -29.81 -10.08
CA ASP A 496 -13.29 -29.86 -11.50
C ASP A 496 -12.08 -29.61 -12.41
N TYR A 497 -11.18 -28.71 -11.98
CA TYR A 497 -10.00 -28.32 -12.75
C TYR A 497 -8.76 -28.22 -11.87
N VAL A 498 -7.61 -28.62 -12.42
CA VAL A 498 -6.30 -28.37 -11.83
C VAL A 498 -5.56 -27.38 -12.72
N PHE A 499 -5.21 -26.23 -12.16
CA PHE A 499 -4.44 -25.21 -12.84
C PHE A 499 -3.01 -25.20 -12.32
N VAL A 500 -2.04 -25.51 -13.18
CA VAL A 500 -0.62 -25.49 -12.81
C VAL A 500 -0.01 -24.22 -13.38
N LEU A 501 0.48 -23.35 -12.51
CA LEU A 501 1.29 -22.20 -12.88
C LEU A 501 2.75 -22.65 -13.01
N GLY A 502 3.31 -22.58 -14.21
CA GLY A 502 4.58 -23.19 -14.58
C GLY A 502 4.38 -24.56 -15.23
N ASN A 503 5.30 -25.48 -14.98
CA ASN A 503 5.28 -26.83 -15.56
C ASN A 503 5.46 -27.89 -14.47
N LEU A 504 4.54 -28.85 -14.40
CA LEU A 504 4.59 -29.98 -13.47
C LEU A 504 5.92 -30.73 -13.53
N ASP A 505 6.52 -30.85 -14.71
CA ASP A 505 7.75 -31.62 -14.94
C ASP A 505 8.99 -31.00 -14.30
N MET A 506 8.91 -29.77 -13.80
CA MET A 506 10.06 -29.08 -13.19
C MET A 506 10.50 -29.64 -11.84
N LYS A 507 9.62 -30.32 -11.09
CA LYS A 507 9.98 -30.96 -9.81
C LYS A 507 9.71 -32.46 -9.87
N THR A 508 10.60 -33.22 -9.23
CA THR A 508 10.59 -34.69 -9.23
C THR A 508 10.71 -35.27 -7.83
N ASP A 509 10.37 -34.49 -6.79
CA ASP A 509 10.28 -35.02 -5.43
C ASP A 509 9.13 -36.03 -5.30
N SER A 510 9.17 -36.85 -4.24
CA SER A 510 8.21 -37.94 -4.03
C SER A 510 6.77 -37.45 -3.99
N CYS A 511 6.50 -36.27 -3.43
CA CYS A 511 5.15 -35.74 -3.34
C CYS A 511 4.67 -35.15 -4.67
N SER A 512 5.55 -34.43 -5.38
CA SER A 512 5.27 -33.99 -6.75
C SER A 512 4.96 -35.17 -7.69
N THR A 513 5.56 -36.34 -7.45
CA THR A 513 5.26 -37.57 -8.22
C THR A 513 3.84 -38.07 -7.92
N VAL A 514 3.46 -38.20 -6.65
CA VAL A 514 2.08 -38.57 -6.25
C VAL A 514 1.04 -37.60 -6.82
N LEU A 515 1.32 -36.29 -6.78
CA LEU A 515 0.45 -35.28 -7.38
C LEU A 515 0.28 -35.50 -8.89
N LYS A 516 1.38 -35.73 -9.61
CA LYS A 516 1.35 -35.97 -11.06
C LYS A 516 0.55 -37.22 -11.40
N ASP A 517 0.79 -38.31 -10.70
CA ASP A 517 0.08 -39.58 -10.93
C ASP A 517 -1.43 -39.37 -10.73
N ALA A 518 -1.82 -38.70 -9.63
CA ALA A 518 -3.24 -38.38 -9.38
C ALA A 518 -3.87 -37.50 -10.47
N ILE A 519 -3.13 -36.52 -10.98
CA ILE A 519 -3.59 -35.66 -12.09
C ILE A 519 -3.72 -36.49 -13.37
N PHE A 520 -2.69 -37.25 -13.77
CA PHE A 520 -2.71 -37.99 -15.04
C PHE A 520 -3.70 -39.16 -15.05
N GLU A 521 -3.99 -39.77 -13.91
CA GLU A 521 -5.01 -40.81 -13.79
C GLU A 521 -6.45 -40.27 -13.90
N ASN A 522 -6.70 -39.07 -13.33
CA ASN A 522 -8.06 -38.57 -13.11
C ASN A 522 -8.43 -37.35 -13.95
N TYR A 523 -7.47 -36.70 -14.61
CA TYR A 523 -7.68 -35.45 -15.34
C TYR A 523 -7.06 -35.49 -16.74
N GLU A 524 -7.69 -34.80 -17.69
CA GLU A 524 -7.20 -34.61 -19.06
C GLU A 524 -6.62 -33.20 -19.23
N LEU A 525 -5.46 -33.10 -19.88
CA LEU A 525 -4.86 -31.81 -20.24
C LEU A 525 -5.67 -31.15 -21.36
N ILE A 526 -6.31 -30.01 -21.07
CA ILE A 526 -7.10 -29.27 -22.09
C ILE A 526 -6.23 -28.26 -22.83
N CYS A 527 -5.40 -27.52 -22.10
CA CYS A 527 -4.53 -26.52 -22.70
C CYS A 527 -3.26 -26.33 -21.87
N SER A 528 -2.19 -25.94 -22.56
CA SER A 528 -0.93 -25.58 -21.94
C SER A 528 -0.19 -24.56 -22.80
N ASN A 529 0.71 -23.82 -22.15
CA ASN A 529 1.71 -23.01 -22.80
C ASN A 529 2.98 -22.97 -21.93
N ASN A 530 3.91 -22.06 -22.22
CA ASN A 530 5.16 -21.95 -21.46
C ASN A 530 4.98 -21.54 -19.99
N ASN A 531 3.84 -20.93 -19.64
CA ASN A 531 3.57 -20.34 -18.33
C ASN A 531 2.55 -21.15 -17.50
N TYR A 532 1.72 -22.00 -18.11
CA TYR A 532 0.74 -22.80 -17.36
C TYR A 532 0.32 -24.09 -18.07
N GLN A 533 -0.27 -25.01 -17.29
CA GLN A 533 -1.00 -26.19 -17.77
C GLN A 533 -2.38 -26.22 -17.09
N LEU A 534 -3.43 -26.54 -17.84
CA LEU A 534 -4.80 -26.65 -17.32
C LEU A 534 -5.35 -28.05 -17.60
N PHE A 535 -5.74 -28.72 -16.54
CA PHE A 535 -6.34 -30.05 -16.57
C PHE A 535 -7.80 -29.99 -16.13
N LYS A 536 -8.64 -30.85 -16.69
CA LYS A 536 -10.05 -31.00 -16.32
C LYS A 536 -10.34 -32.43 -15.91
N GLU A 537 -11.18 -32.59 -14.89
CA GLU A 537 -11.54 -33.90 -14.39
C GLU A 537 -12.17 -34.75 -15.51
N ASN A 538 -11.71 -35.99 -15.60
CA ASN A 538 -12.32 -36.99 -16.47
C ASN A 538 -13.72 -37.28 -15.94
N ASN A 539 -14.75 -36.98 -16.73
CA ASN A 539 -16.10 -37.48 -16.48
C ASN A 539 -16.16 -38.99 -16.76
N ARG A 540 -15.42 -39.81 -16.00
CA ARG A 540 -15.81 -41.19 -15.79
C ARG A 540 -17.01 -41.15 -14.85
N ALA A 541 -18.18 -40.87 -15.44
CA ALA A 541 -19.42 -41.32 -14.85
C ALA A 541 -19.20 -42.78 -14.47
N THR A 542 -19.42 -43.10 -13.20
CA THR A 542 -19.63 -44.46 -12.70
C THR A 542 -20.40 -45.26 -13.75
N GLN A 543 -19.67 -46.07 -14.53
CA GLN A 543 -20.24 -47.16 -15.31
C GLN A 543 -20.42 -48.37 -14.40
#